data_AF-A0A060XUY0-F1
#
_entry.id   AF-A0A060XUY0-F1
#
_cell.length_a   1.000
_cell.length_b   1.000
_cell.length_c   1.000
_cell.angle_alpha   90.00
_cell.angle_beta   90.00
_cell.angle_gamma   90.00
#
_symmetry.space_group_name_H-M   'P 1'
#
loop_
_entity.id
_entity.type
_entity.pdbx_description
1 polymer ?
#
loop_
_entity_poly.entity_id
_entity_poly.type
_entity_poly.pdbx_seq_one_letter_code
_entity_poly.pdbx_strand_id
1 'polypeptide(L)' 'MASDRYFLHHGILLPTVVHNEESLKYANDFKVQDSDVFAITYPKSECFGICAQIAQKECTSLPLY' A
#
# COMPACT_ATOMS: atom_id res chain seq x y z
N MET A 1 5.60 -3.49 -28.25
CA MET A 1 4.69 -4.32 -27.44
C MET A 1 4.70 -3.78 -26.01
N ALA A 2 3.78 -2.88 -25.66
CA ALA A 2 3.71 -2.25 -24.34
C ALA A 2 2.70 -2.93 -23.39
N SER A 3 1.96 -3.91 -23.91
CA SER A 3 0.80 -4.52 -23.25
C SER A 3 1.15 -5.53 -22.14
N ASP A 4 2.40 -6.01 -22.03
CA ASP A 4 2.77 -6.99 -20.99
C ASP A 4 3.15 -6.37 -19.63
N ARG A 5 3.23 -5.04 -19.56
CA ARG A 5 3.72 -4.32 -18.35
C ARG A 5 2.62 -3.80 -17.43
N TYR A 6 1.37 -3.79 -17.91
CA TYR A 6 0.24 -3.29 -17.15
C TYR A 6 -0.97 -4.20 -17.38
N PHE A 7 -1.69 -4.54 -16.33
CA PHE A 7 -2.96 -5.26 -16.41
C PHE A 7 -4.10 -4.36 -15.95
N LEU A 8 -5.28 -4.57 -16.53
CA LEU A 8 -6.48 -3.80 -16.23
C LEU A 8 -7.27 -4.53 -15.14
N HIS A 9 -7.47 -3.88 -14.01
CA HIS A 9 -8.28 -4.41 -12.91
C HIS A 9 -9.29 -3.35 -12.46
N HIS A 10 -10.58 -3.69 -12.54
CA HIS A 10 -11.70 -2.78 -12.24
C HIS A 10 -11.60 -1.40 -12.92
N GLY A 11 -11.03 -1.33 -14.12
CA GLY A 11 -10.86 -0.10 -14.89
C GLY A 11 -9.58 0.70 -14.57
N ILE A 12 -8.72 0.22 -13.66
CA ILE A 12 -7.43 0.82 -13.31
C ILE A 12 -6.29 0.01 -13.94
N LEU A 13 -5.31 0.69 -14.54
CA LEU A 13 -4.10 0.06 -15.06
C LEU A 13 -3.06 -0.07 -13.95
N LEU A 14 -2.73 -1.32 -13.58
CA LEU A 14 -1.75 -1.63 -12.55
C LEU A 14 -0.50 -2.28 -13.17
N PRO A 15 0.71 -1.95 -12.70
CA PRO A 15 1.93 -2.56 -13.21
C PRO A 15 2.03 -4.04 -12.82
N THR A 16 2.22 -4.92 -13.82
CA THR A 16 2.31 -6.39 -13.64
C THR A 16 3.56 -6.85 -12.89
N VAL A 17 4.57 -5.99 -12.76
CA VAL A 17 5.82 -6.31 -12.04
C VAL A 17 5.64 -6.39 -10.52
N VAL A 18 4.66 -5.67 -9.95
CA VAL A 18 4.46 -5.61 -8.48
C VAL A 18 3.07 -6.12 -8.08
N HIS A 19 2.09 -6.05 -8.98
CA HIS A 19 0.71 -6.41 -8.67
C HIS A 19 0.28 -7.62 -9.51
N ASN A 20 -0.28 -8.61 -8.82
CA ASN A 20 -0.90 -9.82 -9.38
C ASN A 20 -2.32 -9.95 -8.83
N GLU A 21 -3.21 -10.66 -9.53
CA GLU A 21 -4.60 -10.84 -9.11
C GLU A 21 -4.72 -11.45 -7.69
N GLU A 22 -3.85 -12.39 -7.33
CA GLU A 22 -3.80 -13.01 -6.01
C GLU A 22 -3.49 -12.00 -4.89
N SER A 23 -2.57 -11.07 -5.15
CA SER A 23 -2.22 -10.00 -4.20
C SER A 23 -3.36 -9.00 -4.03
N LEU A 24 -4.08 -8.68 -5.11
CA LEU A 24 -5.25 -7.81 -5.02
C LEU A 24 -6.40 -8.50 -4.27
N LYS A 25 -6.59 -9.80 -4.48
CA LYS A 25 -7.55 -10.58 -3.71
C LYS A 25 -7.20 -10.58 -2.23
N TYR A 26 -5.93 -10.79 -1.88
CA TYR A 26 -5.45 -10.68 -0.51
C TYR A 26 -5.71 -9.29 0.10
N ALA A 27 -5.45 -8.23 -0.65
CA ALA A 27 -5.70 -6.86 -0.18
C ALA A 27 -7.20 -6.60 0.08
N ASN A 28 -8.10 -7.23 -0.68
CA ASN A 28 -9.54 -7.12 -0.49
C ASN A 28 -10.05 -7.97 0.70
N ASP A 29 -9.50 -9.17 0.87
CA ASP A 29 -9.83 -10.09 1.96
C ASP A 29 -9.04 -9.80 3.26
N PHE A 30 -8.23 -8.74 3.28
CA PHE A 30 -7.36 -8.40 4.39
C PHE A 30 -8.17 -8.07 5.64
N LYS A 31 -7.90 -8.78 6.74
CA LYS A 31 -8.55 -8.54 8.03
C LYS A 31 -7.87 -7.37 8.75
N VAL A 32 -8.51 -6.21 8.69
CA VAL A 32 -8.08 -4.99 9.40
C VAL A 32 -8.33 -5.16 10.90
N GLN A 33 -7.30 -4.91 11.71
CA GLN A 33 -7.43 -4.80 13.16
C GLN A 33 -7.50 -3.32 13.58
N ASP A 34 -8.07 -3.04 14.76
CA ASP A 34 -8.25 -1.66 15.25
C ASP A 34 -6.92 -0.92 15.50
N SER A 35 -5.81 -1.66 15.64
CA SER A 35 -4.46 -1.13 15.82
C SER A 35 -3.72 -0.82 14.51
N ASP A 36 -4.26 -1.23 13.36
CA ASP A 36 -3.55 -1.11 12.09
C ASP A 36 -3.70 0.30 11.52
N VAL A 37 -2.57 0.90 11.11
CA VAL A 37 -2.54 2.24 10.50
C VAL A 37 -2.19 2.13 9.02
N PHE A 38 -3.06 2.63 8.14
CA PHE A 38 -2.85 2.63 6.69
C PHE A 38 -2.47 4.01 6.16
N ALA A 39 -1.44 4.07 5.32
CA ALA A 39 -1.09 5.25 4.55
C ALA A 39 -1.63 5.13 3.11
N ILE A 40 -2.74 5.82 2.82
CA ILE A 40 -3.35 5.82 1.48
C ILE A 40 -2.83 7.02 0.69
N THR A 41 -2.07 6.79 -0.38
CA THR A 41 -1.55 7.86 -1.25
C THR A 41 -1.60 7.51 -2.73
N TYR A 42 -1.72 8.54 -3.56
CA TYR A 42 -1.57 8.41 -5.01
C TYR A 42 -0.07 8.35 -5.39
N PRO A 43 0.36 7.38 -6.20
CA PRO A 43 1.77 7.23 -6.58
C PRO A 43 2.22 8.39 -7.48
N LYS A 44 2.81 9.43 -6.85
CA LYS A 44 3.57 10.57 -7.41
C LYS A 44 3.72 11.68 -6.36
N SER A 45 2.76 11.78 -5.43
CA SER A 45 2.81 12.70 -4.31
C SER A 45 3.53 12.05 -3.14
N GLU A 46 4.69 12.59 -2.76
CA GLU A 46 5.38 12.56 -1.45
C GLU A 46 5.11 11.40 -0.44
N CYS A 47 4.83 10.18 -0.93
CA CYS A 47 4.57 8.99 -0.12
C CYS A 47 5.75 8.66 0.81
N PHE A 48 6.97 8.98 0.37
CA PHE A 48 8.18 8.76 1.15
C PHE A 48 8.19 9.56 2.47
N GLY A 49 7.67 10.79 2.48
CA GLY A 49 7.66 11.64 3.68
C GLY A 49 6.63 11.18 4.71
N ILE A 50 5.41 10.87 4.27
CA ILE A 50 4.32 10.49 5.17
C ILE A 50 4.55 9.10 5.80
N CYS A 51 5.10 8.13 5.07
CA CYS A 51 5.42 6.82 5.63
C CYS A 51 6.55 6.92 6.66
N ALA A 52 7.55 7.77 6.42
CA ALA A 52 8.60 8.03 7.40
C ALA A 52 8.03 8.67 8.68
N GLN A 53 7.07 9.59 8.56
CA GLN A 53 6.42 10.22 9.71
C GLN A 53 5.51 9.27 10.50
N ILE A 54 4.79 8.38 9.82
CA ILE A 54 3.94 7.36 10.47
C ILE A 54 4.82 6.34 11.20
N ALA A 55 5.87 5.83 10.55
CA ALA A 55 6.83 4.92 11.18
C ALA A 55 7.56 5.56 12.39
N GLN A 56 7.91 6.85 12.30
CA GLN A 56 8.50 7.58 13.42
C GLN A 56 7.52 7.77 14.58
N LYS A 57 6.24 8.07 14.29
CA LYS A 57 5.21 8.24 15.32
C LYS A 57 4.90 6.96 16.07
N GLU A 58 4.76 5.82 15.36
CA GLU A 58 4.55 4.50 15.99
C GLU A 58 5.74 4.09 16.88
N CYS A 59 6.97 4.39 16.46
CA CYS A 59 8.16 4.08 17.25
C CYS A 59 8.28 4.94 18.52
N THR A 60 7.77 6.18 18.52
CA THR A 60 7.72 7.04 19.71
C THR A 60 6.51 6.82 20.62
N SER A 61 5.46 6.13 20.14
CA SER A 61 4.27 5.81 20.94
C SER A 61 4.37 4.47 21.68
N LEU A 62 5.45 3.71 21.52
CA LEU A 62 5.79 2.62 22.41
C LEU A 62 6.36 3.22 23.70
N PRO A 63 5.63 3.23 24.84
CA PRO A 63 6.25 3.54 26.11
C PRO A 63 7.35 2.50 26.35
N LEU A 64 8.56 2.95 26.64
CA LEU A 64 9.57 2.12 27.29
C LEU A 64 8.96 1.59 28.59
N TYR A 65 8.52 0.34 28.58
CA TYR A 65 8.37 -0.51 29.76
C TYR A 65 8.57 -1.97 29.40
#